data_AF-A0A662TWG1-F1
#
_entry.id   AF-A0A662TWG1-F1
#
_cell.length_a   1.000
_cell.length_b   1.000
_cell.length_c   1.000
_cell.angle_alpha   90.00
_cell.angle_beta   90.00
_cell.angle_gamma   90.00
#
_symmetry.space_group_name_H-M   'P 1'
#
loop_
_entity.id
_entity.type
_entity.pdbx_description
1 polymer ?
#
loop_
_entity_poly.entity_id
_entity_poly.type
_entity_poly.pdbx_seq_one_letter_code
_entity_poly.pdbx_strand_id
1 'polypeptide(L)'
;MGGRVGLKGTDGVLSKAIALGAKPVSPVRAEQTLKRFKELRADAGLGCRLEWLTCSGVMGEDVFKRVQVGGYEVVCSVGQETTAEDTKHACQEFLDRGVDLILFCGGDGTARDIHKVVGTKLPILGIPAGVKMHSGVFGVDPPSVAEVLHRFLENRIPVGDAEILDLDEEKYRGGEWEIRFYGTAKTPCEPAYIQSGKMVIEDATDEEAKEGIASHVAEEASKTPGMLLLLGPGSTIQAVANTLGVENSLLGIDGVVNGRTVGKDLNEEGLLGLLKRYNRVKLVLSPIGAQGFILGRGNLQLSPRVIRQIGLDNIIVVATPAKLARTPVLRVDTGDAKLDEEFRKLGHIPVVVGYRTIYMRPIK
;
A
#
# COMPACT_ATOMS: atom_id res chain seq x y z
N MET A 1 9.73 13.61 -8.14
CA MET A 1 9.61 14.72 -9.12
C MET A 1 8.48 14.50 -10.14
N GLY A 2 8.15 13.26 -10.54
CA GLY A 2 7.20 13.01 -11.63
C GLY A 2 5.74 13.40 -11.37
N GLY A 3 5.25 13.27 -10.13
CA GLY A 3 3.84 13.49 -9.81
C GLY A 3 3.29 14.88 -10.15
N ARG A 4 4.09 15.95 -9.97
CA ARG A 4 3.65 17.34 -10.29
C ARG A 4 3.57 17.63 -11.79
N VAL A 5 4.30 16.89 -12.61
CA VAL A 5 4.34 17.06 -14.07
C VAL A 5 3.55 15.98 -14.80
N GLY A 6 2.67 15.26 -14.10
CA GLY A 6 1.84 14.20 -14.66
C GLY A 6 2.61 12.95 -15.08
N LEU A 7 3.90 12.84 -14.71
CA LEU A 7 4.70 11.65 -14.97
C LEU A 7 4.42 10.59 -13.89
N LYS A 8 4.20 9.37 -14.36
CA LYS A 8 3.93 8.18 -13.56
C LYS A 8 5.25 7.63 -12.98
N GLY A 9 5.89 8.43 -12.12
CA GLY A 9 7.22 8.13 -11.57
C GLY A 9 8.36 8.93 -12.20
N THR A 10 9.59 8.68 -11.77
CA THR A 10 10.81 9.32 -12.29
C THR A 10 11.86 8.36 -12.79
N ASP A 11 11.65 7.05 -12.62
CA ASP A 11 12.60 6.03 -13.04
C ASP A 11 12.68 6.03 -14.57
N GLY A 12 13.89 6.22 -15.11
CA GLY A 12 14.16 6.32 -16.55
C GLY A 12 13.65 7.58 -17.27
N VAL A 13 13.00 8.53 -16.57
CA VAL A 13 12.42 9.75 -17.17
C VAL A 13 12.76 11.03 -16.40
N LEU A 14 13.80 11.00 -15.58
CA LEU A 14 14.23 12.12 -14.75
C LEU A 14 14.50 13.39 -15.57
N SER A 15 15.24 13.28 -16.67
CA SER A 15 15.53 14.39 -17.59
C SER A 15 14.27 15.01 -18.17
N LYS A 16 13.28 14.18 -18.53
CA LYS A 16 11.96 14.62 -19.02
C LYS A 16 11.16 15.33 -17.92
N ALA A 17 11.24 14.87 -16.67
CA ALA A 17 10.58 15.52 -15.55
C ALA A 17 11.15 16.93 -15.30
N ILE A 18 12.47 17.07 -15.34
CA ILE A 18 13.18 18.35 -15.18
C ILE A 18 12.83 19.30 -16.33
N ALA A 19 12.82 18.81 -17.58
CA ALA A 19 12.42 19.60 -18.75
C ALA A 19 10.97 20.10 -18.67
N LEU A 20 10.08 19.35 -17.99
CA LEU A 20 8.70 19.75 -17.72
C LEU A 20 8.55 20.68 -16.50
N GLY A 21 9.66 21.15 -15.91
CA GLY A 21 9.67 22.07 -14.78
C GLY A 21 9.46 21.41 -13.41
N ALA A 22 9.62 20.09 -13.29
CA ALA A 22 9.49 19.41 -12.01
C ALA A 22 10.59 19.88 -11.04
N LYS A 23 10.18 20.25 -9.82
CA LYS A 23 11.08 20.58 -8.72
C LYS A 23 11.23 19.40 -7.75
N PRO A 24 12.40 19.21 -7.12
CA PRO A 24 12.58 18.23 -6.05
C PRO A 24 11.60 18.48 -4.89
N VAL A 25 10.86 17.45 -4.48
CA VAL A 25 9.89 17.51 -3.37
C VAL A 25 10.44 16.82 -2.12
N SER A 26 11.30 15.80 -2.30
CA SER A 26 11.87 15.01 -1.21
C SER A 26 12.60 15.86 -0.16
N PRO A 27 13.46 16.84 -0.53
CA PRO A 27 14.15 17.67 0.46
C PRO A 27 13.17 18.45 1.36
N VAL A 28 12.11 19.01 0.77
CA VAL A 28 11.10 19.77 1.53
C VAL A 28 10.35 18.88 2.52
N ARG A 29 10.01 17.65 2.13
CA ARG A 29 9.33 16.70 3.03
C ARG A 29 10.26 16.16 4.13
N ALA A 30 11.53 15.95 3.82
CA ALA A 30 12.54 15.63 4.82
C ALA A 30 12.72 16.77 5.82
N GLU A 31 12.77 18.03 5.35
CA GLU A 31 12.82 19.20 6.22
C GLU A 31 11.60 19.30 7.14
N GLN A 32 10.39 19.08 6.61
CA GLN A 32 9.15 19.08 7.41
C GLN A 32 9.18 18.02 8.52
N THR A 33 9.60 16.80 8.19
CA THR A 33 9.73 15.70 9.14
C THR A 33 10.72 16.06 10.25
N LEU A 34 11.93 16.51 9.89
CA LEU A 34 12.98 16.81 10.85
C LEU A 34 12.68 18.04 11.71
N LYS A 35 11.97 19.05 11.18
CA LYS A 35 11.48 20.19 11.96
C LYS A 35 10.50 19.72 13.04
N ARG A 36 9.50 18.91 12.64
CA ARG A 36 8.52 18.37 13.58
C ARG A 36 9.18 17.49 14.65
N PHE A 37 10.14 16.65 14.25
CA PHE A 37 10.89 15.81 15.17
C PHE A 37 11.68 16.63 16.20
N LYS A 38 12.29 17.75 15.77
CA LYS A 38 13.00 18.67 16.65
C LYS A 38 12.08 19.30 17.71
N GLU A 39 10.87 19.71 17.31
CA GLU A 39 9.85 20.22 18.24
C GLU A 39 9.48 19.16 19.30
N LEU A 40 9.14 17.95 18.87
CA LEU A 40 8.79 16.84 19.76
C LEU A 40 9.91 16.53 20.77
N ARG A 41 11.17 16.58 20.34
CA ARG A 41 12.31 16.33 21.23
C ARG A 41 12.51 17.45 22.26
N ALA A 42 12.30 18.71 21.86
CA ALA A 42 12.45 19.85 22.77
C ALA A 42 11.41 19.80 23.90
N ASP A 43 10.18 19.40 23.59
CA ASP A 43 9.08 19.29 24.56
C ASP A 43 9.24 18.10 25.51
N ALA A 44 9.82 16.99 25.03
CA ALA A 44 9.90 15.73 25.79
C ALA A 44 11.13 15.58 26.69
N GLY A 45 12.12 16.49 26.64
CA GLY A 45 13.31 16.43 27.50
C GLY A 45 14.13 15.14 27.34
N LEU A 46 14.16 14.55 26.15
CA LEU A 46 14.82 13.27 25.86
C LEU A 46 16.32 13.29 26.20
N GLY A 47 16.70 12.52 27.21
CA GLY A 47 18.08 12.28 27.63
C GLY A 47 18.83 11.22 26.80
N CYS A 48 18.23 10.66 25.74
CA CYS A 48 18.92 9.69 24.89
C CYS A 48 19.94 10.39 23.98
N ARG A 49 21.14 9.81 23.88
CA ARG A 49 22.17 10.25 22.94
C ARG A 49 21.73 9.84 21.53
N LEU A 50 21.57 10.82 20.65
CA LEU A 50 21.15 10.63 19.27
C LEU A 50 22.33 11.00 18.37
N GLU A 51 22.76 10.04 17.55
CA GLU A 51 23.85 10.22 16.59
C GLU A 51 23.28 10.08 15.18
N TRP A 52 23.50 11.11 14.36
CA TRP A 52 23.04 11.14 12.99
C TRP A 52 24.20 10.82 12.06
N LEU A 53 24.06 9.78 11.25
CA LEU A 53 24.91 9.54 10.09
C LEU A 53 24.15 9.94 8.82
N THR A 54 24.81 10.65 7.91
CA THR A 54 24.17 11.16 6.69
C THR A 54 25.11 11.16 5.49
N CYS A 55 24.56 11.45 4.31
CA CYS A 55 25.30 11.61 3.06
C CYS A 55 25.49 13.10 2.74
N SER A 56 26.55 13.44 1.99
CA SER A 56 26.86 14.82 1.63
C SER A 56 25.80 15.47 0.71
N GLY A 57 25.77 16.79 0.70
CA GLY A 57 24.93 17.60 -0.19
C GLY A 57 23.45 17.20 -0.18
N VAL A 58 22.89 16.99 -1.37
CA VAL A 58 21.44 16.82 -1.59
C VAL A 58 20.86 15.52 -1.05
N MET A 59 21.71 14.52 -0.69
CA MET A 59 21.25 13.25 -0.10
C MET A 59 21.01 13.32 1.41
N GLY A 60 21.30 14.44 2.07
CA GLY A 60 20.90 14.61 3.46
C GLY A 60 21.52 15.81 4.13
N GLU A 61 22.83 16.02 3.98
CA GLU A 61 23.58 17.10 4.63
C GLU A 61 22.93 18.48 4.47
N ASP A 62 22.42 18.81 3.29
CA ASP A 62 21.76 20.09 3.04
C ASP A 62 20.49 20.28 3.88
N VAL A 63 19.74 19.20 4.12
CA VAL A 63 18.55 19.20 4.98
C VAL A 63 18.98 19.41 6.45
N PHE A 64 20.02 18.70 6.89
CA PHE A 64 20.56 18.83 8.25
C PHE A 64 21.07 20.26 8.52
N LYS A 65 21.78 20.87 7.56
CA LYS A 65 22.26 22.27 7.65
C LYS A 65 21.10 23.26 7.81
N ARG A 66 19.98 23.04 7.11
CA ARG A 66 18.80 23.93 7.16
C ARG A 66 17.98 23.79 8.44
N VAL A 67 17.76 22.56 8.91
CA VAL A 67 16.87 22.29 10.05
C VAL A 67 17.59 22.38 11.40
N GLN A 68 18.89 22.11 11.42
CA GLN A 68 19.74 22.14 12.62
C GLN A 68 19.20 21.23 13.73
N VAL A 69 19.10 19.93 13.46
CA VAL A 69 18.59 18.91 14.39
C VAL A 69 19.64 18.37 15.39
N GLY A 70 20.83 18.97 15.44
CA GLY A 70 21.95 18.55 16.27
C GLY A 70 23.20 18.24 15.44
N GLY A 71 24.17 17.56 16.07
CA GLY A 71 25.38 17.08 15.38
C GLY A 71 25.07 15.89 14.46
N TYR A 72 25.78 15.82 13.34
CA TYR A 72 25.72 14.72 12.38
C TYR A 72 27.11 14.47 11.79
N GLU A 73 27.38 13.24 11.37
CA GLU A 73 28.58 12.82 10.64
C GLU A 73 28.22 12.54 9.17
N VAL A 74 29.00 13.08 8.24
CA VAL A 74 28.85 12.76 6.81
C VAL A 74 29.73 11.55 6.52
N VAL A 75 29.09 10.39 6.28
CA VAL A 75 29.79 9.10 6.09
C VAL A 75 29.92 8.71 4.62
N CYS A 76 29.12 9.30 3.74
CA CYS A 76 29.17 9.05 2.29
C CYS A 76 29.19 10.37 1.52
N SER A 77 30.11 10.49 0.56
CA SER A 77 30.23 11.67 -0.32
C SER A 77 29.64 11.37 -1.69
N VAL A 78 28.75 12.24 -2.16
CA VAL A 78 28.02 12.11 -3.43
C VAL A 78 28.14 13.37 -4.29
N GLY A 79 27.91 13.23 -5.59
CA GLY A 79 27.91 14.33 -6.55
C GLY A 79 26.69 15.26 -6.43
N GLN A 80 26.60 16.24 -7.34
CA GLN A 80 25.42 17.13 -7.41
C GLN A 80 24.16 16.40 -7.88
N GLU A 81 24.33 15.40 -8.76
CA GLU A 81 23.29 14.46 -9.16
C GLU A 81 23.51 13.13 -8.45
N THR A 82 22.42 12.47 -8.10
CA THR A 82 22.43 11.26 -7.27
C THR A 82 21.69 10.13 -7.97
N THR A 83 22.12 8.92 -7.69
CA THR A 83 21.69 7.70 -8.38
C THR A 83 21.21 6.64 -7.38
N ALA A 84 20.60 5.58 -7.91
CA ALA A 84 20.25 4.40 -7.11
C ALA A 84 21.48 3.74 -6.48
N GLU A 85 22.65 3.77 -7.15
CA GLU A 85 23.89 3.21 -6.60
C GLU A 85 24.40 4.03 -5.41
N ASP A 86 24.25 5.36 -5.44
CA ASP A 86 24.58 6.20 -4.28
C ASP A 86 23.73 5.84 -3.05
N THR A 87 22.44 5.53 -3.27
CA THR A 87 21.55 5.06 -2.20
C THR A 87 22.00 3.72 -1.63
N LYS A 88 22.43 2.78 -2.49
CA LYS A 88 22.91 1.46 -2.06
C LYS A 88 24.24 1.57 -1.30
N HIS A 89 25.18 2.38 -1.80
CA HIS A 89 26.46 2.63 -1.12
C HIS A 89 26.25 3.26 0.26
N ALA A 90 25.35 4.25 0.38
CA ALA A 90 25.00 4.84 1.66
C ALA A 90 24.41 3.80 2.63
N CYS A 91 23.52 2.93 2.16
CA CYS A 91 22.94 1.88 2.99
C CYS A 91 23.98 0.86 3.45
N GLN A 92 24.98 0.55 2.61
CA GLN A 92 26.07 -0.35 3.00
C GLN A 92 26.92 0.28 4.11
N GLU A 93 27.29 1.55 3.98
CA GLU A 93 28.04 2.27 5.03
C GLU A 93 27.22 2.33 6.34
N PHE A 94 25.91 2.59 6.27
CA PHE A 94 25.06 2.59 7.46
C PHE A 94 24.99 1.21 8.16
N LEU A 95 24.97 0.12 7.39
CA LEU A 95 25.04 -1.24 7.94
C LEU A 95 26.39 -1.49 8.60
N ASP A 96 27.49 -1.10 7.95
CA ASP A 96 28.84 -1.33 8.45
C ASP A 96 29.12 -0.53 9.73
N ARG A 97 28.48 0.64 9.87
CA ARG A 97 28.50 1.48 11.08
C ARG A 97 27.52 1.03 12.16
N GLY A 98 26.63 0.08 11.87
CA GLY A 98 25.70 -0.49 12.84
C GLY A 98 24.67 0.51 13.38
N VAL A 99 24.10 1.36 12.52
CA VAL A 99 23.01 2.27 12.93
C VAL A 99 21.79 1.48 13.42
N ASP A 100 20.89 2.11 14.18
CA ASP A 100 19.67 1.46 14.69
C ASP A 100 18.47 1.53 13.74
N LEU A 101 18.43 2.52 12.84
CA LEU A 101 17.32 2.79 11.91
C LEU A 101 17.81 3.59 10.70
N ILE A 102 17.35 3.25 9.50
CA ILE A 102 17.50 4.12 8.32
C ILE A 102 16.22 4.92 8.11
N LEU A 103 16.31 6.24 8.26
CA LEU A 103 15.28 7.18 7.83
C LEU A 103 15.59 7.64 6.41
N PHE A 104 14.66 7.47 5.47
CA PHE A 104 14.85 7.88 4.07
C PHE A 104 13.67 8.68 3.54
N CYS A 105 13.87 9.51 2.52
CA CYS A 105 12.79 10.24 1.85
C CYS A 105 12.78 9.94 0.36
N GLY A 106 11.73 9.27 -0.13
CA GLY A 106 11.75 8.74 -1.49
C GLY A 106 10.46 8.09 -1.97
N GLY A 107 10.63 7.30 -3.02
CA GLY A 107 9.61 6.49 -3.69
C GLY A 107 9.68 5.01 -3.30
N ASP A 108 8.72 4.20 -3.76
CA ASP A 108 8.83 2.72 -3.69
C ASP A 108 10.12 2.20 -4.35
N GLY A 109 10.56 2.83 -5.46
CA GLY A 109 11.86 2.53 -6.07
C GLY A 109 13.05 2.74 -5.11
N THR A 110 13.02 3.80 -4.29
CA THR A 110 14.02 4.04 -3.25
C THR A 110 13.95 2.98 -2.15
N ALA A 111 12.73 2.63 -1.69
CA ALA A 111 12.53 1.57 -0.70
C ALA A 111 13.05 0.21 -1.20
N ARG A 112 12.82 -0.11 -2.48
CA ARG A 112 13.37 -1.28 -3.17
C ARG A 112 14.89 -1.28 -3.21
N ASP A 113 15.53 -0.16 -3.52
CA ASP A 113 16.98 -0.08 -3.58
C ASP A 113 17.64 -0.19 -2.19
N ILE A 114 17.03 0.40 -1.16
CA ILE A 114 17.43 0.21 0.24
C ILE A 114 17.28 -1.26 0.64
N HIS A 115 16.13 -1.88 0.35
CA HIS A 115 15.86 -3.28 0.68
C HIS A 115 16.85 -4.26 0.02
N LYS A 116 17.33 -3.99 -1.20
CA LYS A 116 18.35 -4.84 -1.85
C LYS A 116 19.64 -4.97 -1.05
N VAL A 117 19.99 -3.96 -0.26
CA VAL A 117 21.21 -3.93 0.56
C VAL A 117 20.92 -4.39 1.99
N VAL A 118 19.85 -3.86 2.57
CA VAL A 118 19.52 -4.02 3.99
C VAL A 118 18.74 -5.29 4.29
N GLY A 119 17.85 -5.71 3.38
CA GLY A 119 16.90 -6.80 3.59
C GLY A 119 16.11 -6.62 4.88
N THR A 120 16.22 -7.60 5.79
CA THR A 120 15.58 -7.60 7.11
C THR A 120 16.55 -7.32 8.26
N LYS A 121 17.81 -6.93 7.96
CA LYS A 121 18.86 -6.77 8.98
C LYS A 121 18.68 -5.52 9.85
N LEU A 122 18.07 -4.49 9.29
CA LEU A 122 17.92 -3.19 9.91
C LEU A 122 16.54 -2.61 9.60
N PRO A 123 15.86 -1.96 10.58
CA PRO A 123 14.62 -1.29 10.29
C PRO A 123 14.83 -0.06 9.39
N ILE A 124 13.86 0.19 8.51
CA ILE A 124 13.82 1.35 7.63
C ILE A 124 12.49 2.08 7.80
N LEU A 125 12.52 3.40 7.78
CA LEU A 125 11.33 4.25 7.90
C LEU A 125 11.31 5.28 6.76
N GLY A 126 10.25 5.24 5.95
CA GLY A 126 10.12 6.06 4.76
C GLY A 126 9.31 7.33 4.98
N ILE A 127 9.87 8.47 4.60
CA ILE A 127 9.16 9.74 4.42
C ILE A 127 8.61 9.75 2.98
N PRO A 128 7.28 9.75 2.79
CA PRO A 128 6.71 9.66 1.45
C PRO A 128 7.07 10.91 0.65
N ALA A 129 7.76 10.80 -0.50
CA ALA A 129 8.12 11.96 -1.34
C ALA A 129 7.06 12.30 -2.42
N GLY A 130 6.07 11.43 -2.62
CA GLY A 130 5.02 11.55 -3.63
C GLY A 130 3.64 11.11 -3.14
N VAL A 131 2.76 10.80 -4.09
CA VAL A 131 1.34 10.41 -3.86
C VAL A 131 1.03 8.95 -4.18
N LYS A 132 2.05 8.10 -4.41
CA LYS A 132 1.86 6.71 -4.90
C LYS A 132 2.80 5.70 -4.22
N MET A 133 2.86 5.72 -2.89
CA MET A 133 3.73 4.80 -2.14
C MET A 133 2.90 3.60 -1.70
N HIS A 134 3.32 2.40 -2.09
CA HIS A 134 2.63 1.14 -1.81
C HIS A 134 3.33 0.31 -0.74
N SER A 135 4.63 0.50 -0.54
CA SER A 135 5.39 -0.23 0.47
C SER A 135 4.94 0.13 1.89
N GLY A 136 4.83 -0.87 2.76
CA GLY A 136 4.39 -0.71 4.15
C GLY A 136 5.39 -0.03 5.08
N VAL A 137 6.53 0.45 4.55
CA VAL A 137 7.59 1.12 5.31
C VAL A 137 7.42 2.64 5.38
N PHE A 138 6.48 3.21 4.63
CA PHE A 138 6.24 4.66 4.61
C PHE A 138 5.24 5.07 5.68
N GLY A 139 5.52 6.20 6.36
CA GLY A 139 4.49 6.88 7.14
C GLY A 139 3.46 7.59 6.23
N VAL A 140 2.30 7.91 6.79
CA VAL A 140 1.18 8.54 6.07
C VAL A 140 1.57 9.93 5.55
N ASP A 141 2.30 10.71 6.36
CA ASP A 141 2.76 12.05 6.05
C ASP A 141 4.02 12.43 6.86
N PRO A 142 4.72 13.53 6.53
CA PRO A 142 5.93 13.96 7.23
C PRO A 142 5.77 14.15 8.76
N PRO A 143 4.71 14.81 9.28
CA PRO A 143 4.48 14.89 10.73
C PRO A 143 4.32 13.53 11.41
N SER A 144 3.61 12.59 10.79
CA SER A 144 3.39 11.24 11.31
C SER A 144 4.69 10.45 11.37
N VAL A 145 5.57 10.59 10.38
CA VAL A 145 6.90 9.96 10.39
C VAL A 145 7.75 10.50 11.54
N ALA A 146 7.68 11.80 11.82
CA ALA A 146 8.39 12.39 12.95
C ALA A 146 7.93 11.82 14.29
N GLU A 147 6.63 11.59 14.46
CA GLU A 147 6.04 10.96 15.65
C GLU A 147 6.50 9.49 15.79
N VAL A 148 6.46 8.72 14.71
CA VAL A 148 6.94 7.33 14.70
C VAL A 148 8.42 7.26 15.07
N LEU A 149 9.25 8.14 14.50
CA LEU A 149 10.67 8.23 14.81
C LEU A 149 10.91 8.59 16.29
N HIS A 150 10.18 9.59 16.81
CA HIS A 150 10.25 10.00 18.20
C HIS A 150 9.92 8.83 19.15
N ARG A 151 8.81 8.14 18.88
CA ARG A 151 8.37 7.00 19.68
C ARG A 151 9.30 5.78 19.56
N PHE A 152 9.93 5.59 18.41
CA PHE A 152 10.94 4.55 18.21
C PHE A 152 12.16 4.78 19.10
N LEU A 153 12.66 6.01 19.17
CA LEU A 153 13.77 6.37 20.06
C LEU A 153 13.40 6.24 21.55
N GLU A 154 12.13 6.42 21.90
CA GLU A 154 11.61 6.16 23.24
C GLU A 154 11.39 4.66 23.53
N ASN A 155 11.66 3.75 22.57
CA ASN A 155 11.32 2.33 22.65
C ASN A 155 9.82 2.06 22.87
N ARG A 156 8.94 2.97 22.42
CA ARG A 156 7.48 2.90 22.58
C ARG A 156 6.75 2.31 21.38
N ILE A 157 7.47 1.97 20.33
CA ILE A 157 6.95 1.30 19.15
C ILE A 157 7.91 0.17 18.78
N PRO A 158 7.42 -1.07 18.62
CA PRO A 158 8.26 -2.19 18.21
C PRO A 158 8.56 -2.14 16.71
N VAL A 159 9.52 -2.96 16.32
CA VAL A 159 9.85 -3.21 14.92
C VAL A 159 9.07 -4.42 14.43
N GLY A 160 8.37 -4.26 13.32
CA GLY A 160 7.65 -5.35 12.63
C GLY A 160 8.11 -5.53 11.20
N ASP A 161 7.51 -6.52 10.54
CA ASP A 161 7.70 -6.80 9.12
C ASP A 161 6.72 -5.98 8.28
N ALA A 162 7.22 -5.39 7.20
CA ALA A 162 6.43 -4.67 6.22
C ALA A 162 6.84 -5.03 4.79
N GLU A 163 5.88 -5.06 3.88
CA GLU A 163 6.12 -5.40 2.48
C GLU A 163 6.78 -4.26 1.73
N ILE A 164 7.77 -4.61 0.90
CA ILE A 164 8.32 -3.74 -0.13
C ILE A 164 7.60 -4.07 -1.42
N LEU A 165 6.75 -3.13 -1.84
CA LEU A 165 5.95 -3.22 -3.05
C LEU A 165 6.46 -2.18 -4.03
N ASP A 166 6.53 -2.55 -5.29
CA ASP A 166 6.89 -1.58 -6.31
C ASP A 166 6.10 -1.85 -7.58
N LEU A 167 5.72 -0.76 -8.22
CA LEU A 167 4.84 -0.73 -9.37
C LEU A 167 5.71 -0.74 -10.62
N ASP A 168 5.46 -1.67 -11.54
CA ASP A 168 6.17 -1.68 -12.81
C ASP A 168 5.77 -0.43 -13.62
N GLU A 169 6.58 0.63 -13.52
CA GLU A 169 6.27 1.94 -14.08
C GLU A 169 6.16 1.90 -15.62
N GLU A 170 6.84 0.96 -16.29
CA GLU A 170 6.75 0.79 -17.75
C GLU A 170 5.41 0.20 -18.16
N LYS A 171 4.98 -0.89 -17.51
CA LYS A 171 3.66 -1.50 -17.74
C LYS A 171 2.53 -0.55 -17.35
N TYR A 172 2.73 0.22 -16.28
CA TYR A 172 1.78 1.24 -15.86
C TYR A 172 1.69 2.44 -16.82
N ARG A 173 2.77 2.79 -17.53
CA ARG A 173 2.70 3.76 -18.65
C ARG A 173 1.86 3.21 -19.80
N GLY A 174 1.91 1.91 -20.05
CA GLY A 174 1.04 1.19 -21.00
C GLY A 174 -0.42 1.01 -20.56
N GLY A 175 -0.76 1.37 -19.32
CA GLY A 175 -2.12 1.25 -18.77
C GLY A 175 -2.37 -0.06 -17.99
N GLU A 176 -1.37 -0.91 -17.84
CA GLU A 176 -1.45 -2.15 -17.07
C GLU A 176 -1.02 -1.91 -15.62
N TRP A 177 -1.83 -2.32 -14.66
CA TRP A 177 -1.52 -2.17 -13.24
C TRP A 177 -0.94 -3.47 -12.69
N GLU A 178 0.39 -3.56 -12.62
CA GLU A 178 1.10 -4.70 -12.02
C GLU A 178 1.91 -4.21 -10.80
N ILE A 179 1.38 -4.47 -9.61
CA ILE A 179 2.12 -4.27 -8.35
C ILE A 179 2.92 -5.54 -8.11
N ARG A 180 4.25 -5.42 -8.00
CA ARG A 180 5.13 -6.55 -7.69
C ARG A 180 5.56 -6.50 -6.23
N PHE A 181 5.48 -7.65 -5.59
CA PHE A 181 6.11 -7.89 -4.30
C PHE A 181 7.61 -8.10 -4.50
N TYR A 182 8.45 -7.30 -3.84
CA TYR A 182 9.90 -7.40 -3.92
C TYR A 182 10.53 -8.07 -2.71
N GLY A 183 9.88 -8.01 -1.55
CA GLY A 183 10.38 -8.60 -0.33
C GLY A 183 9.78 -7.99 0.92
N THR A 184 10.40 -8.29 2.04
CA THR A 184 9.96 -7.86 3.37
C THR A 184 11.09 -7.12 4.04
N ALA A 185 10.80 -5.95 4.58
CA ALA A 185 11.73 -5.14 5.37
C ALA A 185 11.24 -5.01 6.81
N LYS A 186 12.16 -4.69 7.72
CA LYS A 186 11.80 -4.29 9.07
C LYS A 186 11.45 -2.80 9.10
N THR A 187 10.45 -2.39 9.88
CA THR A 187 10.09 -0.97 10.08
C THR A 187 9.50 -0.75 11.47
N PRO A 188 9.70 0.43 12.11
CA PRO A 188 8.93 0.80 13.30
C PRO A 188 7.45 0.87 12.94
N CYS A 189 6.65 -0.03 13.51
CA CYS A 189 5.22 -0.08 13.26
C CYS A 189 4.47 -0.36 14.54
N GLU A 190 3.32 0.27 14.70
CA GLU A 190 2.48 0.07 15.86
C GLU A 190 1.73 -1.25 15.70
N PRO A 191 1.90 -2.23 16.61
CA PRO A 191 1.07 -3.43 16.63
C PRO A 191 -0.39 -3.08 16.88
N ALA A 192 -0.72 -1.86 17.28
CA ALA A 192 -2.08 -1.42 17.55
C ALA A 192 -3.05 -1.65 16.36
N TYR A 193 -2.55 -1.75 15.12
CA TYR A 193 -3.37 -2.13 13.96
C TYR A 193 -3.33 -3.63 13.59
N ILE A 194 -2.42 -4.41 14.18
CA ILE A 194 -2.19 -5.82 13.82
C ILE A 194 -2.44 -6.78 15.00
N GLN A 195 -2.48 -6.32 16.24
CA GLN A 195 -2.57 -7.22 17.39
C GLN A 195 -3.05 -6.55 18.69
N SER A 196 -4.21 -5.89 18.66
CA SER A 196 -5.05 -5.77 19.86
C SER A 196 -6.43 -5.27 19.49
N GLY A 197 -7.40 -6.20 19.49
CA GLY A 197 -8.80 -5.83 19.58
C GLY A 197 -9.03 -5.06 20.86
N LYS A 198 -9.15 -3.73 20.74
CA LYS A 198 -9.89 -2.76 21.56
C LYS A 198 -9.27 -1.37 21.36
N MET A 199 -9.58 -0.74 20.24
CA MET A 199 -9.83 0.70 20.22
C MET A 199 -11.05 0.92 19.32
N VAL A 200 -11.96 1.74 19.83
CA VAL A 200 -13.18 2.17 19.16
C VAL A 200 -12.74 2.87 17.88
N ILE A 201 -12.99 2.23 16.74
CA ILE A 201 -12.82 2.84 15.43
C ILE A 201 -13.99 3.80 15.32
N GLU A 202 -13.72 5.11 15.35
CA GLU A 202 -14.73 6.13 15.12
C GLU A 202 -15.41 5.84 13.78
N ASP A 203 -16.74 5.77 13.76
CA ASP A 203 -17.54 5.41 12.59
C ASP A 203 -17.26 6.30 11.37
N ALA A 204 -16.80 7.54 11.58
CA ALA A 204 -16.37 8.46 10.53
C ALA A 204 -15.20 7.91 9.68
N THR A 205 -14.25 7.20 10.29
CA THR A 205 -13.08 6.64 9.59
C THR A 205 -13.42 5.41 8.74
N ASP A 206 -14.47 4.66 9.11
CA ASP A 206 -14.91 3.47 8.35
C ASP A 206 -15.72 3.86 7.12
N GLU A 207 -16.51 4.94 7.19
CA GLU A 207 -17.23 5.51 6.04
C GLU A 207 -16.26 6.16 5.03
N GLU A 208 -15.29 6.96 5.48
CA GLU A 208 -14.24 7.51 4.60
C GLU A 208 -13.44 6.39 3.90
N ALA A 209 -13.14 5.30 4.61
CA ALA A 209 -12.49 4.14 4.03
C ALA A 209 -13.37 3.48 2.95
N LYS A 210 -14.68 3.33 3.19
CA LYS A 210 -15.63 2.79 2.20
C LYS A 210 -15.72 3.67 0.96
N GLU A 211 -15.80 4.99 1.11
CA GLU A 211 -15.80 5.93 -0.02
C GLU A 211 -14.50 5.81 -0.84
N GLY A 212 -13.36 5.67 -0.15
CA GLY A 212 -12.08 5.48 -0.80
C GLY A 212 -11.99 4.15 -1.58
N ILE A 213 -12.45 3.05 -0.97
CA ILE A 213 -12.56 1.74 -1.63
C ILE A 213 -13.45 1.85 -2.86
N ALA A 214 -14.61 2.48 -2.72
CA ALA A 214 -15.58 2.63 -3.79
C ALA A 214 -15.02 3.45 -4.95
N SER A 215 -14.34 4.56 -4.66
CA SER A 215 -13.66 5.39 -5.65
C SER A 215 -12.58 4.61 -6.39
N HIS A 216 -11.83 3.73 -5.70
CA HIS A 216 -10.86 2.84 -6.33
C HIS A 216 -11.54 1.85 -7.29
N VAL A 217 -12.60 1.16 -6.85
CA VAL A 217 -13.32 0.19 -7.69
C VAL A 217 -13.96 0.88 -8.91
N ALA A 218 -14.53 2.07 -8.72
CA ALA A 218 -15.09 2.88 -9.80
C ALA A 218 -14.03 3.31 -10.81
N GLU A 219 -12.85 3.74 -10.34
CA GLU A 219 -11.72 4.06 -11.20
C GLU A 219 -11.30 2.84 -12.02
N GLU A 220 -11.16 1.66 -11.40
CA GLU A 220 -10.85 0.42 -12.12
C GLU A 220 -11.87 0.09 -13.21
N ALA A 221 -13.16 0.19 -12.90
CA ALA A 221 -14.23 -0.05 -13.84
C ALA A 221 -14.19 0.94 -15.03
N SER A 222 -13.88 2.20 -14.76
CA SER A 222 -13.85 3.27 -15.77
C SER A 222 -12.74 3.10 -16.81
N LYS A 223 -11.64 2.41 -16.46
CA LYS A 223 -10.51 2.15 -17.37
C LYS A 223 -10.89 1.28 -18.56
N THR A 224 -11.92 0.46 -18.43
CA THR A 224 -12.37 -0.46 -19.46
C THR A 224 -13.87 -0.36 -19.65
N PRO A 225 -14.31 0.40 -20.66
CA PRO A 225 -15.72 0.45 -21.04
C PRO A 225 -16.28 -0.94 -21.33
N GLY A 226 -17.45 -1.25 -20.76
CA GLY A 226 -18.10 -2.55 -20.94
C GLY A 226 -17.58 -3.68 -20.04
N MET A 227 -16.72 -3.38 -19.06
CA MET A 227 -16.31 -4.35 -18.03
C MET A 227 -17.52 -4.78 -17.20
N LEU A 228 -17.66 -6.10 -17.00
CA LEU A 228 -18.58 -6.67 -16.03
C LEU A 228 -17.95 -6.64 -14.63
N LEU A 229 -18.58 -5.91 -13.72
CA LEU A 229 -18.28 -6.00 -12.29
C LEU A 229 -19.27 -6.98 -11.66
N LEU A 230 -18.75 -8.03 -11.03
CA LEU A 230 -19.52 -8.90 -10.14
C LEU A 230 -19.30 -8.40 -8.71
N LEU A 231 -20.33 -7.86 -8.09
CA LEU A 231 -20.30 -7.34 -6.73
C LEU A 231 -20.77 -8.44 -5.78
N GLY A 232 -19.90 -8.88 -4.88
CA GLY A 232 -20.23 -9.88 -3.88
C GLY A 232 -21.12 -9.38 -2.74
N PRO A 233 -21.42 -10.24 -1.76
CA PRO A 233 -22.27 -9.87 -0.64
C PRO A 233 -21.55 -9.00 0.39
N GLY A 234 -22.34 -8.28 1.19
CA GLY A 234 -21.90 -7.59 2.41
C GLY A 234 -21.94 -6.06 2.35
N SER A 235 -21.94 -5.44 3.52
CA SER A 235 -22.08 -3.99 3.69
C SER A 235 -20.96 -3.16 3.05
N THR A 236 -19.73 -3.68 3.03
CA THR A 236 -18.60 -3.02 2.34
C THR A 236 -18.85 -2.95 0.83
N ILE A 237 -19.37 -4.02 0.23
CA ILE A 237 -19.72 -4.03 -1.19
C ILE A 237 -20.95 -3.16 -1.46
N GLN A 238 -21.91 -3.12 -0.53
CA GLN A 238 -23.05 -2.22 -0.63
C GLN A 238 -22.61 -0.75 -0.69
N ALA A 239 -21.62 -0.34 0.10
CA ALA A 239 -21.09 1.02 0.03
C ALA A 239 -20.46 1.31 -1.34
N VAL A 240 -19.73 0.35 -1.91
CA VAL A 240 -19.19 0.43 -3.28
C VAL A 240 -20.31 0.62 -4.31
N ALA A 241 -21.37 -0.18 -4.22
CA ALA A 241 -22.52 -0.07 -5.11
C ALA A 241 -23.22 1.29 -5.01
N ASN A 242 -23.41 1.81 -3.79
CA ASN A 242 -24.03 3.11 -3.56
C ASN A 242 -23.23 4.24 -4.22
N THR A 243 -21.90 4.23 -4.11
CA THR A 243 -21.03 5.22 -4.79
C THR A 243 -21.06 5.08 -6.31
N LEU A 244 -21.20 3.85 -6.83
CA LEU A 244 -21.39 3.59 -8.26
C LEU A 244 -22.78 3.99 -8.76
N GLY A 245 -23.70 4.38 -7.85
CA GLY A 245 -25.08 4.73 -8.19
C GLY A 245 -25.93 3.54 -8.65
N VAL A 246 -25.60 2.32 -8.19
CA VAL A 246 -26.29 1.09 -8.58
C VAL A 246 -26.90 0.38 -7.39
N GLU A 247 -28.01 -0.31 -7.63
CA GLU A 247 -28.58 -1.21 -6.64
C GLU A 247 -27.71 -2.46 -6.48
N ASN A 248 -27.58 -2.92 -5.23
CA ASN A 248 -26.88 -4.16 -4.90
C ASN A 248 -27.66 -4.99 -3.87
N SER A 249 -27.61 -6.31 -4.02
CA SER A 249 -28.20 -7.28 -3.12
C SER A 249 -27.25 -7.55 -1.96
N LEU A 250 -27.68 -7.29 -0.72
CA LEU A 250 -26.82 -7.39 0.47
C LEU A 250 -26.22 -8.79 0.68
N LEU A 251 -26.97 -9.85 0.35
CA LEU A 251 -26.58 -11.25 0.52
C LEU A 251 -26.37 -11.99 -0.81
N GLY A 252 -26.49 -11.26 -1.93
CA GLY A 252 -26.43 -11.81 -3.27
C GLY A 252 -25.15 -11.43 -4.00
N ILE A 253 -25.10 -11.80 -5.28
CA ILE A 253 -24.06 -11.35 -6.20
C ILE A 253 -24.74 -10.66 -7.38
N ASP A 254 -24.38 -9.41 -7.61
CA ASP A 254 -24.98 -8.60 -8.65
C ASP A 254 -23.97 -8.31 -9.76
N GLY A 255 -24.43 -8.28 -11.00
CA GLY A 255 -23.64 -7.93 -12.18
C GLY A 255 -23.90 -6.48 -12.58
N VAL A 256 -22.85 -5.69 -12.76
CA VAL A 256 -22.91 -4.27 -13.11
C VAL A 256 -22.03 -3.98 -14.31
N VAL A 257 -22.53 -3.21 -15.27
CA VAL A 257 -21.79 -2.74 -16.46
C VAL A 257 -22.10 -1.27 -16.68
N ASN A 258 -21.07 -0.43 -16.81
CA ASN A 258 -21.21 1.01 -17.08
C ASN A 258 -22.23 1.72 -16.15
N GLY A 259 -22.17 1.41 -14.85
CA GLY A 259 -23.08 2.00 -13.85
C GLY A 259 -24.54 1.52 -13.96
N ARG A 260 -24.79 0.36 -14.58
CA ARG A 260 -26.13 -0.25 -14.65
C ARG A 260 -26.09 -1.70 -14.24
N THR A 261 -27.03 -2.11 -13.39
CA THR A 261 -27.22 -3.51 -13.01
C THR A 261 -27.72 -4.32 -14.21
N VAL A 262 -26.95 -5.33 -14.62
CA VAL A 262 -27.26 -6.27 -15.71
C VAL A 262 -27.72 -7.63 -15.20
N GLY A 263 -27.58 -7.89 -13.90
CA GLY A 263 -28.09 -9.06 -13.20
C GLY A 263 -28.13 -8.80 -11.70
N LYS A 264 -29.17 -9.27 -11.02
CA LYS A 264 -29.40 -9.05 -9.58
C LYS A 264 -29.63 -10.40 -8.90
N ASP A 265 -29.03 -10.58 -7.72
CA ASP A 265 -29.05 -11.78 -6.90
C ASP A 265 -28.82 -13.07 -7.71
N LEU A 266 -27.70 -13.06 -8.45
CA LEU A 266 -27.38 -14.09 -9.44
C LEU A 266 -27.01 -15.41 -8.75
N ASN A 267 -27.62 -16.50 -9.23
CA ASN A 267 -27.16 -17.85 -8.97
C ASN A 267 -26.01 -18.25 -9.90
N GLU A 268 -25.46 -19.45 -9.74
CA GLU A 268 -24.35 -19.95 -10.57
C GLU A 268 -24.66 -19.87 -12.08
N GLU A 269 -25.85 -20.30 -12.51
CA GLU A 269 -26.24 -20.27 -13.92
C GLU A 269 -26.30 -18.85 -14.47
N GLY A 270 -26.83 -17.90 -13.69
CA GLY A 270 -26.87 -16.49 -14.04
C GLY A 270 -25.48 -15.89 -14.18
N LEU A 271 -24.57 -16.21 -13.26
CA LEU A 271 -23.17 -15.79 -13.32
C LEU A 271 -22.48 -16.34 -14.57
N LEU A 272 -22.60 -17.65 -14.84
CA LEU A 272 -22.05 -18.27 -16.05
C LEU A 272 -22.67 -17.69 -17.33
N GLY A 273 -23.96 -17.35 -17.31
CA GLY A 273 -24.65 -16.68 -18.40
C GLY A 273 -24.05 -15.32 -18.73
N LEU A 274 -23.78 -14.49 -17.71
CA LEU A 274 -23.10 -13.20 -17.90
C LEU A 274 -21.65 -13.39 -18.38
N LEU A 275 -20.92 -14.36 -17.83
CA LEU A 275 -19.53 -14.65 -18.23
C LEU A 275 -19.39 -15.17 -19.67
N LYS A 276 -20.48 -15.65 -20.28
CA LYS A 276 -20.52 -15.97 -21.73
C LYS A 276 -20.74 -14.72 -22.60
N ARG A 277 -21.39 -13.70 -22.06
CA ARG A 277 -21.77 -12.48 -22.78
C ARG A 277 -20.69 -11.39 -22.68
N TYR A 278 -19.97 -11.35 -21.57
CA TYR A 278 -18.96 -10.35 -21.28
C TYR A 278 -17.57 -10.98 -21.17
N ASN A 279 -16.66 -10.54 -22.04
CA ASN A 279 -15.29 -11.08 -22.10
C ASN A 279 -14.33 -10.48 -21.08
N ARG A 280 -14.72 -9.38 -20.41
CA ARG A 280 -13.91 -8.68 -19.41
C ARG A 280 -14.69 -8.60 -18.11
N VAL A 281 -14.15 -9.19 -17.05
CA VAL A 281 -14.82 -9.32 -15.77
C VAL A 281 -13.86 -8.98 -14.63
N LYS A 282 -14.39 -8.33 -13.57
CA LYS A 282 -13.76 -8.27 -12.25
C LYS A 282 -14.79 -8.69 -11.20
N LEU A 283 -14.33 -9.45 -10.22
CA LEU A 283 -15.12 -9.89 -9.07
C LEU A 283 -14.66 -9.13 -7.83
N VAL A 284 -15.56 -8.38 -7.20
CA VAL A 284 -15.27 -7.59 -6.01
C VAL A 284 -15.82 -8.30 -4.79
N LEU A 285 -14.94 -8.67 -3.86
CA LEU A 285 -15.27 -9.45 -2.67
C LEU A 285 -14.78 -8.76 -1.40
N SER A 286 -15.49 -8.99 -0.30
CA SER A 286 -15.03 -8.58 1.03
C SER A 286 -14.96 -9.78 1.97
N PRO A 287 -13.98 -9.85 2.89
CA PRO A 287 -13.93 -10.91 3.88
C PRO A 287 -15.22 -10.98 4.71
N ILE A 288 -15.69 -12.20 4.93
CA ILE A 288 -16.94 -12.47 5.65
C ILE A 288 -16.63 -12.74 7.12
N GLY A 289 -17.21 -11.90 7.97
CA GLY A 289 -17.00 -11.94 9.42
C GLY A 289 -15.53 -11.78 9.83
N ALA A 290 -15.23 -12.10 11.09
CA ALA A 290 -13.86 -12.10 11.61
C ALA A 290 -13.04 -13.35 11.19
N GLN A 291 -13.66 -14.29 10.47
CA GLN A 291 -12.99 -15.53 10.06
C GLN A 291 -12.11 -15.37 8.82
N GLY A 292 -12.29 -14.28 8.06
CA GLY A 292 -11.44 -13.95 6.91
C GLY A 292 -11.73 -14.74 5.64
N PHE A 293 -12.86 -15.46 5.55
CA PHE A 293 -13.22 -16.15 4.31
C PHE A 293 -13.63 -15.15 3.23
N ILE A 294 -13.02 -15.24 2.05
CA ILE A 294 -13.40 -14.43 0.88
C ILE A 294 -14.21 -15.24 -0.13
N LEU A 295 -14.07 -16.56 -0.14
CA LEU A 295 -14.77 -17.48 -1.03
C LEU A 295 -15.25 -18.71 -0.27
N GLY A 296 -16.39 -19.26 -0.70
CA GLY A 296 -16.93 -20.53 -0.20
C GLY A 296 -17.97 -20.38 0.89
N ARG A 297 -17.76 -19.44 1.82
CA ARG A 297 -18.72 -19.17 2.89
C ARG A 297 -19.46 -17.88 2.58
N GLY A 298 -20.80 -17.95 2.52
CA GLY A 298 -21.66 -16.78 2.30
C GLY A 298 -21.75 -16.30 0.85
N ASN A 299 -21.03 -16.94 -0.08
CA ASN A 299 -21.08 -16.64 -1.52
C ASN A 299 -20.95 -17.93 -2.38
N LEU A 300 -21.71 -18.97 -2.01
CA LEU A 300 -21.70 -20.29 -2.66
C LEU A 300 -22.07 -20.26 -4.15
N GLN A 301 -22.68 -19.17 -4.63
CA GLN A 301 -22.97 -18.95 -6.05
C GLN A 301 -21.67 -18.88 -6.88
N LEU A 302 -20.54 -18.52 -6.26
CA LEU A 302 -19.20 -18.55 -6.86
C LEU A 302 -18.64 -19.98 -6.81
N SER A 303 -19.19 -20.84 -7.65
CA SER A 303 -18.68 -22.20 -7.79
C SER A 303 -17.24 -22.21 -8.33
N PRO A 304 -16.49 -23.33 -8.17
CA PRO A 304 -15.19 -23.48 -8.80
C PRO A 304 -15.18 -23.25 -10.32
N ARG A 305 -16.30 -23.53 -11.01
CA ARG A 305 -16.44 -23.27 -12.44
C ARG A 305 -16.51 -21.77 -12.73
N VAL A 306 -17.29 -21.03 -11.95
CA VAL A 306 -17.41 -19.57 -12.05
C VAL A 306 -16.06 -18.91 -11.74
N ILE A 307 -15.41 -19.29 -10.64
CA ILE A 307 -14.12 -18.71 -10.22
C ILE A 307 -13.06 -18.93 -11.29
N ARG A 308 -12.95 -20.13 -11.85
CA ARG A 308 -11.97 -20.43 -12.92
C ARG A 308 -12.23 -19.63 -14.20
N GLN A 309 -13.49 -19.40 -14.55
CA GLN A 309 -13.84 -18.60 -15.73
C GLN A 309 -13.57 -17.11 -15.51
N ILE A 310 -13.68 -16.62 -14.27
CA ILE A 310 -13.28 -15.27 -13.89
C ILE A 310 -11.75 -15.15 -13.89
N GLY A 311 -11.05 -16.14 -13.34
CA GLY A 311 -9.60 -16.12 -13.14
C GLY A 311 -9.20 -15.37 -11.87
N LEU A 312 -8.16 -15.85 -11.17
CA LEU A 312 -7.77 -15.34 -9.85
C LEU A 312 -7.31 -13.87 -9.90
N ASP A 313 -6.62 -13.48 -10.98
CA ASP A 313 -6.14 -12.10 -11.22
C ASP A 313 -7.28 -11.07 -11.41
N ASN A 314 -8.50 -11.57 -11.59
CA ASN A 314 -9.70 -10.75 -11.74
C ASN A 314 -10.50 -10.59 -10.45
N ILE A 315 -9.96 -11.07 -9.33
CA ILE A 315 -10.58 -10.93 -8.01
C ILE A 315 -9.97 -9.71 -7.29
N ILE A 316 -10.82 -8.76 -6.94
CA ILE A 316 -10.48 -7.58 -6.15
C ILE A 316 -11.04 -7.81 -4.75
N VAL A 317 -10.16 -7.98 -3.77
CA VAL A 317 -10.58 -8.07 -2.37
C VAL A 317 -10.60 -6.67 -1.77
N VAL A 318 -11.67 -6.33 -1.06
CA VAL A 318 -11.86 -5.04 -0.40
C VAL A 318 -12.21 -5.22 1.08
N ALA A 319 -11.60 -4.44 1.95
CA ALA A 319 -11.91 -4.47 3.38
C ALA A 319 -11.60 -3.12 4.01
N THR A 320 -12.47 -2.63 4.89
CA THR A 320 -12.13 -1.45 5.68
C THR A 320 -10.99 -1.79 6.66
N PRO A 321 -10.23 -0.79 7.15
CA PRO A 321 -9.16 -1.03 8.13
C PRO A 321 -9.64 -1.84 9.35
N ALA A 322 -10.85 -1.56 9.83
CA ALA A 322 -11.50 -2.28 10.91
C ALA A 322 -11.65 -3.79 10.63
N LYS A 323 -12.14 -4.12 9.43
CA LYS A 323 -12.37 -5.51 9.01
C LYS A 323 -11.06 -6.21 8.73
N LEU A 324 -10.12 -5.51 8.11
CA LEU A 324 -8.78 -6.05 7.84
C LEU A 324 -8.10 -6.41 9.15
N ALA A 325 -8.07 -5.53 10.16
CA ALA A 325 -7.47 -5.81 11.48
C ALA A 325 -8.01 -7.08 12.15
N ARG A 326 -9.29 -7.42 11.95
CA ARG A 326 -9.93 -8.64 12.47
C ARG A 326 -9.70 -9.88 11.61
N THR A 327 -9.11 -9.72 10.43
CA THR A 327 -8.88 -10.78 9.45
C THR A 327 -7.39 -10.84 9.09
N PRO A 328 -6.52 -11.24 10.03
CA PRO A 328 -5.07 -11.27 9.82
C PRO A 328 -4.65 -12.26 8.72
N VAL A 329 -5.49 -13.27 8.44
CA VAL A 329 -5.32 -14.24 7.37
C VAL A 329 -6.65 -14.35 6.62
N LEU A 330 -6.58 -14.29 5.29
CA LEU A 330 -7.71 -14.58 4.41
C LEU A 330 -7.76 -16.07 4.09
N ARG A 331 -8.96 -16.57 3.86
CA ARG A 331 -9.23 -17.99 3.64
C ARG A 331 -10.14 -18.21 2.46
N VAL A 332 -9.98 -19.35 1.81
CA VAL A 332 -10.89 -19.84 0.77
C VAL A 332 -11.38 -21.24 1.11
N ASP A 333 -12.61 -21.55 0.73
CA ASP A 333 -13.23 -22.87 0.88
C ASP A 333 -14.12 -23.12 -0.33
N THR A 334 -13.52 -23.23 -1.51
CA THR A 334 -14.28 -23.28 -2.77
C THR A 334 -15.01 -24.61 -3.01
N GLY A 335 -14.76 -25.61 -2.17
CA GLY A 335 -15.21 -26.99 -2.37
C GLY A 335 -14.40 -27.76 -3.43
N ASP A 336 -13.35 -27.14 -3.99
CA ASP A 336 -12.41 -27.75 -4.94
C ASP A 336 -10.98 -27.62 -4.41
N ALA A 337 -10.42 -28.73 -3.93
CA ALA A 337 -9.11 -28.75 -3.30
C ALA A 337 -7.97 -28.26 -4.21
N LYS A 338 -8.09 -28.39 -5.55
CA LYS A 338 -7.06 -27.88 -6.46
C LYS A 338 -7.14 -26.36 -6.54
N LEU A 339 -8.34 -25.81 -6.61
CA LEU A 339 -8.54 -24.36 -6.65
C LEU A 339 -8.13 -23.72 -5.31
N ASP A 340 -8.46 -24.34 -4.18
CA ASP A 340 -8.02 -23.84 -2.86
C ASP A 340 -6.48 -23.83 -2.74
N GLU A 341 -5.82 -24.83 -3.30
CA GLU A 341 -4.35 -24.89 -3.36
C GLU A 341 -3.75 -23.84 -4.30
N GLU A 342 -4.43 -23.51 -5.42
CA GLU A 342 -4.02 -22.40 -6.30
C GLU A 342 -4.03 -21.07 -5.54
N PHE A 343 -5.05 -20.78 -4.74
CA PHE A 343 -5.08 -19.60 -3.87
C PHE A 343 -3.98 -19.63 -2.81
N ARG A 344 -3.76 -20.78 -2.16
CA ARG A 344 -2.71 -20.92 -1.13
C ARG A 344 -1.31 -20.67 -1.71
N LYS A 345 -1.06 -21.09 -2.95
CA LYS A 345 0.20 -20.86 -3.66
C LYS A 345 0.47 -19.38 -3.96
N LEU A 346 -0.55 -18.52 -3.99
CA LEU A 346 -0.34 -17.07 -4.06
C LEU A 346 0.43 -16.57 -2.84
N GLY A 347 0.25 -17.22 -1.67
CA GLY A 347 0.82 -16.85 -0.38
C GLY A 347 0.19 -15.59 0.22
N HIS A 348 0.04 -14.54 -0.59
CA HIS A 348 -0.59 -13.28 -0.23
C HIS A 348 -1.50 -12.80 -1.37
N ILE A 349 -2.53 -12.04 -1.02
CA ILE A 349 -3.45 -11.40 -1.98
C ILE A 349 -3.58 -9.90 -1.65
N PRO A 350 -3.63 -9.01 -2.64
CA PRO A 350 -3.86 -7.59 -2.40
C PRO A 350 -5.30 -7.34 -1.91
N VAL A 351 -5.42 -6.45 -0.92
CA VAL A 351 -6.69 -6.00 -0.36
C VAL A 351 -6.76 -4.48 -0.43
N VAL A 352 -7.77 -3.95 -1.13
CA VAL A 352 -8.04 -2.51 -1.19
C VAL A 352 -8.71 -2.07 0.11
N VAL A 353 -8.14 -1.07 0.78
CA VAL A 353 -8.66 -0.57 2.06
C VAL A 353 -9.08 0.90 2.03
N GLY A 354 -8.81 1.59 0.93
CA GLY A 354 -9.13 3.01 0.72
C GLY A 354 -8.78 3.44 -0.70
N TYR A 355 -8.83 4.74 -0.97
CA TYR A 355 -8.55 5.24 -2.32
C TYR A 355 -7.08 5.05 -2.68
N ARG A 356 -6.82 4.10 -3.60
CA ARG A 356 -5.47 3.70 -4.03
C ARG A 356 -4.57 3.19 -2.90
N THR A 357 -5.17 2.74 -1.80
CA THR A 357 -4.48 2.13 -0.67
C THR A 357 -4.72 0.63 -0.68
N ILE A 358 -3.63 -0.14 -0.79
CA ILE A 358 -3.66 -1.61 -0.88
C ILE A 358 -2.74 -2.19 0.20
N TYR A 359 -3.21 -3.24 0.88
CA TYR A 359 -2.42 -4.04 1.80
C TYR A 359 -2.35 -5.49 1.30
N MET A 360 -1.20 -6.13 1.44
CA MET A 360 -1.09 -7.56 1.19
C MET A 360 -1.62 -8.33 2.40
N ARG A 361 -2.36 -9.42 2.16
CA ARG A 361 -2.86 -10.28 3.22
C ARG A 361 -2.49 -11.74 2.96
N PRO A 362 -1.92 -12.46 3.95
CA PRO A 362 -1.71 -13.89 3.81
C PRO A 362 -3.02 -14.59 3.47
N ILE A 363 -2.99 -15.49 2.50
CA ILE A 363 -4.14 -16.29 2.08
C ILE A 363 -3.85 -17.78 2.27
N LYS A 364 -4.81 -18.53 2.83
CA LYS A 364 -4.64 -19.95 3.21
C LYS A 364 -5.78 -20.85 2.75
#